data_AF-A0A7R9EBF7-F1
#
_entry.id   AF-A0A7R9EBF7-F1
#
_cell.length_a   1.000
_cell.length_b   1.000
_cell.length_c   1.000
_cell.angle_alpha   90.00
_cell.angle_beta   90.00
_cell.angle_gamma   90.00
#
_symmetry.space_group_name_H-M   'P 1'
#
loop_
_entity.id
_entity.type
_entity.pdbx_description
1 polymer ?
#
loop_
_entity_poly.entity_id
_entity_poly.type
_entity_poly.pdbx_seq_one_letter_code
_entity_poly.pdbx_strand_id
1 'polypeptide(L)'
;MGLFPKIIMVSCSIVALCLADNCVPRYYGYSSFVCVCNSTYCDTMDASPQRSLVGGSYRHFVSTKDGLRFDSTVANFTRKPKIYFSMKKTANFIVRRDKPRQEIYGFGGAMTDASGINIASLSVNAQDNLLKSYFAPTGIEYTFIRVPIAGSDFSTREYSYDDVNGDISLVHFGLAEEDYQYKVQWCKYEINT
;
A
#
# COMPACT_ATOMS: atom_id res chain seq x y z
N MET A 1 -47.31 -39.44 -6.94
CA MET A 1 -47.34 -38.00 -6.63
C MET A 1 -46.62 -37.78 -5.32
N GLY A 2 -45.32 -37.49 -5.35
CA GLY A 2 -44.52 -37.16 -4.16
C GLY A 2 -44.17 -35.68 -4.18
N LEU A 3 -44.67 -34.92 -3.21
CA LEU A 3 -44.32 -33.52 -3.00
C LEU A 3 -43.01 -33.46 -2.20
N PHE A 4 -41.91 -33.06 -2.83
CA PHE A 4 -40.70 -32.65 -2.11
C PHE A 4 -40.77 -31.15 -1.81
N PRO A 5 -40.60 -30.70 -0.55
CA PRO A 5 -40.59 -29.29 -0.23
C PRO A 5 -39.27 -28.68 -0.72
N LYS A 6 -39.35 -27.67 -1.59
CA LYS A 6 -38.19 -26.87 -2.00
C LYS A 6 -37.77 -25.98 -0.83
N ILE A 7 -36.70 -26.35 -0.15
CA ILE A 7 -36.03 -25.49 0.84
C ILE A 7 -35.26 -24.43 0.03
N ILE A 8 -35.71 -23.18 0.09
CA ILE A 8 -35.00 -22.05 -0.50
C ILE A 8 -33.98 -21.57 0.55
N MET A 9 -32.71 -21.89 0.32
CA MET A 9 -31.60 -21.43 1.15
C MET A 9 -31.21 -20.02 0.69
N VAL A 10 -31.64 -18.98 1.43
CA VAL A 10 -31.24 -17.60 1.17
C VAL A 10 -29.84 -17.39 1.77
N SER A 11 -28.80 -17.48 0.94
CA SER A 11 -27.45 -17.10 1.35
C SER A 11 -27.36 -15.58 1.43
N CYS A 12 -27.53 -15.02 2.63
CA CYS A 12 -27.19 -13.62 2.88
C CYS A 12 -25.65 -13.50 2.89
N SER A 13 -25.08 -13.19 1.73
CA SER A 13 -23.68 -12.80 1.66
C SER A 13 -23.58 -11.39 2.26
N ILE A 14 -23.17 -11.32 3.53
CA ILE A 14 -22.81 -10.04 4.16
C ILE A 14 -21.55 -9.57 3.43
N VAL A 15 -21.73 -8.75 2.40
CA VAL A 15 -20.64 -7.97 1.83
C VAL A 15 -20.32 -6.90 2.88
N ALA A 16 -19.27 -7.13 3.67
CA ALA A 16 -18.72 -6.09 4.53
C ALA A 16 -18.31 -4.92 3.62
N LEU A 17 -19.11 -3.85 3.63
CA LEU A 17 -18.72 -2.59 3.04
C LEU A 17 -17.63 -1.99 3.94
N CYS A 18 -16.37 -2.22 3.61
CA CYS A 18 -15.26 -1.47 4.17
C CYS A 18 -15.34 -0.05 3.61
N LEU A 19 -15.96 0.86 4.37
CA LEU A 19 -15.93 2.29 4.07
C LEU A 19 -14.53 2.82 4.39
N ALA A 20 -14.03 3.75 3.57
CA ALA A 20 -12.76 4.41 3.81
C ALA A 20 -12.78 5.17 5.15
N ASP A 21 -11.78 4.94 5.99
CA ASP A 21 -11.54 5.75 7.18
C ASP A 21 -10.69 6.96 6.82
N ASN A 22 -11.09 8.14 7.30
CA ASN A 22 -10.44 9.40 6.94
C ASN A 22 -9.13 9.65 7.70
N CYS A 23 -8.21 10.40 7.12
CA CYS A 23 -7.01 10.84 7.83
C CYS A 23 -7.34 11.67 9.09
N VAL A 24 -6.74 11.33 10.24
CA VAL A 24 -6.75 12.17 11.45
C VAL A 24 -5.50 13.06 11.45
N PRO A 25 -5.61 14.36 11.17
CA PRO A 25 -4.45 15.21 10.93
C PRO A 25 -3.71 15.58 12.23
N ARG A 26 -2.37 15.60 12.18
CA ARG A 26 -1.52 16.21 13.20
C ARG A 26 -0.40 17.04 12.59
N TYR A 27 -0.23 18.26 13.10
CA TYR A 27 0.74 19.24 12.62
C TYR A 27 2.00 19.27 13.50
N TYR A 28 3.17 19.38 12.86
CA TYR A 28 4.47 19.45 13.54
C TYR A 28 5.25 20.73 13.15
N GLY A 29 4.55 21.81 12.77
CA GLY A 29 5.17 23.09 12.42
C GLY A 29 5.76 23.17 11.00
N TYR A 30 5.56 22.14 10.18
CA TYR A 30 5.95 22.12 8.77
C TYR A 30 4.81 22.57 7.86
N SER A 31 5.04 22.47 6.55
CA SER A 31 4.13 22.96 5.51
C SER A 31 2.83 22.16 5.40
N SER A 32 2.70 21.00 6.04
CA SER A 32 1.50 20.16 6.03
C SER A 32 1.41 19.34 7.33
N PHE A 33 0.55 18.32 7.35
CA PHE A 33 0.28 17.44 8.48
C PHE A 33 0.48 15.96 8.10
N VAL A 34 0.59 15.10 9.12
CA VAL A 34 0.58 13.64 8.97
C VAL A 34 -0.77 13.06 9.37
N CYS A 35 -1.07 11.85 8.90
CA CYS A 35 -2.23 11.07 9.34
C CYS A 35 -1.83 10.21 10.54
N VAL A 36 -2.54 10.34 11.66
CA VAL A 36 -2.22 9.64 12.89
C VAL A 36 -2.90 8.27 12.90
N CYS A 37 -2.10 7.23 13.00
CA CYS A 37 -2.54 5.86 13.23
C CYS A 37 -2.10 5.35 14.61
N ASN A 38 -2.85 4.41 15.16
CA ASN A 38 -2.56 3.70 16.40
C ASN A 38 -3.14 2.27 16.36
N SER A 39 -3.21 1.60 17.51
CA SER A 39 -3.68 0.22 17.63
C SER A 39 -5.18 0.00 17.39
N THR A 40 -5.97 1.07 17.36
CA THR A 40 -7.44 1.02 17.20
C THR A 40 -7.93 1.79 15.98
N TYR A 41 -7.03 2.49 15.28
CA TYR A 41 -7.38 3.39 14.19
C TYR A 41 -6.23 3.58 13.21
N CYS A 42 -6.55 3.54 11.92
CA CYS A 42 -5.69 4.08 10.86
C CYS A 42 -6.58 4.44 9.67
N ASP A 43 -6.22 5.48 8.91
CA ASP A 43 -6.94 5.80 7.68
C ASP A 43 -6.77 4.69 6.65
N THR A 44 -7.86 4.43 5.93
CA THR A 44 -7.92 3.37 4.92
C THR A 44 -8.48 3.93 3.63
N MET A 45 -8.02 3.37 2.53
CA MET A 45 -8.61 3.62 1.22
C MET A 45 -9.83 2.71 1.09
N ASP A 46 -10.88 3.24 0.45
CA ASP A 46 -11.98 2.39 -0.01
C ASP A 46 -11.35 1.27 -0.85
N ALA A 47 -11.67 0.01 -0.62
CA ALA A 47 -11.20 -1.12 -1.44
C ALA A 47 -11.91 -1.16 -2.83
N SER A 48 -12.78 -0.18 -3.13
CA SER A 48 -13.43 -0.02 -4.43
C SER A 48 -12.59 0.44 -5.64
N PRO A 49 -11.29 0.78 -5.57
CA PRO A 49 -10.43 0.93 -6.75
C PRO A 49 -10.46 -0.32 -7.64
N GLN A 50 -10.70 -1.49 -7.05
CA GLN A 50 -10.94 -2.75 -7.76
C GLN A 50 -12.31 -2.81 -8.48
N ARG A 51 -13.28 -1.97 -8.12
CA ARG A 51 -14.59 -1.96 -8.78
C ARG A 51 -14.46 -1.30 -10.15
N SER A 52 -14.67 -2.11 -11.18
CA SER A 52 -14.69 -1.67 -12.58
C SER A 52 -15.55 -0.42 -12.74
N LEU A 53 -14.91 0.67 -13.19
CA LEU A 53 -15.60 1.90 -13.53
C LEU A 53 -16.55 1.66 -14.70
N VAL A 54 -17.71 2.31 -14.70
CA VAL A 54 -18.61 2.27 -15.86
C VAL A 54 -17.91 2.93 -17.04
N GLY A 55 -18.01 2.33 -18.24
CA GLY A 55 -17.39 2.86 -19.45
C GLY A 55 -17.75 4.33 -19.68
N GLY A 56 -16.76 5.18 -19.91
CA GLY A 56 -16.93 6.63 -20.04
C GLY A 56 -16.76 7.42 -18.74
N SER A 57 -16.41 6.77 -17.64
CA SER A 57 -16.01 7.42 -16.38
C SER A 57 -14.52 7.27 -16.08
N TYR A 58 -14.01 8.13 -15.20
CA TYR A 58 -12.66 8.09 -14.64
C TYR A 58 -12.71 8.36 -13.14
N ARG A 59 -11.71 7.85 -12.43
CA ARG A 59 -11.48 8.13 -11.02
C ARG A 59 -10.34 9.13 -10.88
N HIS A 60 -10.52 10.11 -10.02
CA HIS A 60 -9.56 11.17 -9.75
C HIS A 60 -9.19 11.13 -8.27
N PHE A 61 -7.90 10.93 -8.00
CA PHE A 61 -7.34 10.94 -6.66
C PHE A 61 -6.58 12.23 -6.42
N VAL A 62 -6.83 12.89 -5.29
CA VAL A 62 -6.23 14.19 -4.95
C VAL A 62 -5.62 14.16 -3.56
N SER A 63 -4.36 14.57 -3.47
CA SER A 63 -3.74 14.95 -2.20
C SER A 63 -3.30 16.40 -2.28
N THR A 64 -3.53 17.16 -1.20
CA THR A 64 -3.16 18.58 -1.14
C THR A 64 -2.36 18.89 0.11
N LYS A 65 -1.60 19.98 0.04
CA LYS A 65 -0.88 20.53 1.20
C LYS A 65 -1.80 20.78 2.39
N ASP A 66 -3.04 21.20 2.14
CA ASP A 66 -3.91 21.79 3.16
C ASP A 66 -5.01 20.83 3.68
N GLY A 67 -5.19 19.62 3.13
CA GLY A 67 -6.21 18.73 3.69
C GLY A 67 -6.43 17.39 3.00
N LEU A 68 -6.52 17.38 1.68
CA LEU A 68 -6.88 16.14 0.97
C LEU A 68 -5.77 15.09 1.08
N ARG A 69 -6.16 13.84 1.31
CA ARG A 69 -5.29 12.67 1.44
C ARG A 69 -5.88 11.54 0.62
N PHE A 70 -5.31 11.36 -0.57
CA PHE A 70 -5.78 10.37 -1.56
C PHE A 70 -7.31 10.41 -1.78
N ASP A 71 -7.89 11.61 -1.71
CA ASP A 71 -9.32 11.83 -1.80
C ASP A 71 -9.82 11.43 -3.19
N SER A 72 -10.84 10.58 -3.26
CA SER A 72 -11.28 9.95 -4.50
C SER A 72 -12.61 10.50 -4.97
N THR A 73 -12.67 10.93 -6.21
CA THR A 73 -13.91 11.31 -6.90
C THR A 73 -14.07 10.54 -8.20
N VAL A 74 -15.31 10.25 -8.58
CA VAL A 74 -15.64 9.64 -9.87
C VAL A 74 -16.32 10.69 -10.74
N ALA A 75 -15.83 10.85 -11.97
CA ALA A 75 -16.34 11.80 -12.94
C ALA A 75 -16.44 11.17 -14.33
N ASN A 76 -17.18 11.82 -15.23
CA ASN A 76 -17.42 11.32 -16.57
C ASN A 76 -16.62 12.07 -17.62
N PHE A 77 -16.14 11.36 -18.63
CA PHE A 77 -15.54 11.97 -19.82
C PHE A 77 -16.58 12.75 -20.62
N THR A 78 -16.22 13.94 -21.08
CA THR A 78 -17.04 14.73 -21.99
C THR A 78 -16.65 14.44 -23.44
N ARG A 79 -17.61 14.03 -24.28
CA ARG A 79 -17.38 13.74 -25.71
C ARG A 79 -17.00 14.96 -26.55
N LYS A 80 -17.38 16.16 -26.11
CA LYS A 80 -16.97 17.42 -26.71
C LYS A 80 -16.26 18.21 -25.62
N PRO A 81 -15.01 18.69 -25.83
CA PRO A 81 -14.45 19.66 -24.92
C PRO A 81 -15.42 20.84 -24.89
N LYS A 82 -15.93 21.19 -23.70
CA LYS A 82 -16.61 22.47 -23.56
C LYS A 82 -15.54 23.50 -23.88
N ILE A 83 -15.58 24.09 -25.08
CA ILE A 83 -14.80 25.27 -25.42
C ILE A 83 -15.34 26.37 -24.52
N TYR A 84 -14.88 26.39 -23.28
CA TYR A 84 -14.97 27.59 -22.49
C TYR A 84 -14.05 28.58 -23.21
N PHE A 85 -14.65 29.60 -23.83
CA PHE A 85 -14.00 30.90 -24.05
C PHE A 85 -13.68 31.50 -22.67
N SER A 86 -12.82 30.82 -21.90
CA SER A 86 -12.30 31.31 -20.65
C SER A 86 -10.92 31.85 -20.97
N MET A 87 -10.66 33.10 -20.55
CA MET A 87 -9.37 33.77 -20.63
C MET A 87 -8.26 33.08 -19.79
N LYS A 88 -8.45 31.81 -19.42
CA LYS A 88 -7.48 30.99 -18.68
C LYS A 88 -6.68 30.14 -19.66
N LYS A 89 -5.36 30.18 -19.53
CA LYS A 89 -4.44 29.29 -20.27
C LYS A 89 -4.85 27.84 -20.03
N THR A 90 -5.18 27.13 -21.11
CA THR A 90 -5.52 25.70 -21.06
C THR A 90 -4.28 24.87 -21.37
N ALA A 91 -3.98 23.88 -20.53
CA ALA A 91 -2.99 22.85 -20.82
C ALA A 91 -3.69 21.62 -21.40
N ASN A 92 -3.20 21.11 -22.53
CA ASN A 92 -3.74 19.94 -23.19
C ASN A 92 -2.77 18.76 -23.07
N PHE A 93 -3.26 17.64 -22.53
CA PHE A 93 -2.50 16.39 -22.41
C PHE A 93 -3.11 15.33 -23.33
N ILE A 94 -2.27 14.66 -24.14
CA ILE A 94 -2.72 13.66 -25.13
C ILE A 94 -2.03 12.33 -24.84
N VAL A 95 -2.83 11.28 -24.59
CA VAL A 95 -2.33 9.91 -24.35
C VAL A 95 -2.25 9.14 -25.68
N ARG A 96 -1.07 8.58 -25.98
CA ARG A 96 -0.77 7.86 -27.23
C ARG A 96 -0.54 6.37 -26.98
N ARG A 97 -1.56 5.56 -27.21
CA ARG A 97 -1.53 4.09 -26.97
C ARG A 97 -0.74 3.31 -28.03
N ASP A 98 -0.46 3.94 -29.18
CA ASP A 98 0.32 3.39 -30.30
C ASP A 98 1.84 3.43 -30.06
N LYS A 99 2.27 4.00 -28.93
CA LYS A 99 3.68 4.22 -28.60
C LYS A 99 3.99 3.70 -27.19
N PRO A 100 3.94 2.37 -26.94
CA PRO A 100 4.26 1.82 -25.63
C PRO A 100 5.70 2.13 -25.20
N ARG A 101 5.95 2.02 -23.90
CA ARG A 101 7.26 2.19 -23.27
C ARG A 101 7.53 0.98 -22.38
N GLN A 102 8.34 1.15 -21.33
CA GLN A 102 8.67 0.08 -20.40
C GLN A 102 7.41 -0.49 -19.72
N GLU A 103 7.50 -1.77 -19.37
CA GLU A 103 6.60 -2.38 -18.40
C GLU A 103 6.95 -1.88 -16.99
N ILE A 104 5.93 -1.73 -16.14
CA ILE A 104 6.10 -1.37 -14.74
C ILE A 104 5.88 -2.64 -13.92
N TYR A 105 6.92 -3.14 -13.29
CA TYR A 105 6.82 -4.32 -12.43
C TYR A 105 6.04 -3.99 -11.15
N GLY A 106 6.30 -2.85 -10.52
CA GLY A 106 5.62 -2.47 -9.29
C GLY A 106 6.28 -1.34 -8.51
N PHE A 107 5.80 -1.13 -7.30
CA PHE A 107 6.24 -0.09 -6.38
C PHE A 107 6.37 -0.66 -4.96
N GLY A 108 7.29 -0.11 -4.18
CA GLY A 108 7.70 -0.76 -2.95
C GLY A 108 8.57 0.06 -2.02
N GLY A 109 9.03 -0.59 -0.95
CA GLY A 109 9.92 -0.04 0.07
C GLY A 109 11.08 -0.98 0.40
N ALA A 110 11.86 -0.63 1.43
CA ALA A 110 12.95 -1.46 1.92
C ALA A 110 12.66 -1.99 3.34
N MET A 111 12.77 -3.31 3.52
CA MET A 111 12.73 -3.96 4.83
C MET A 111 14.15 -4.05 5.39
N THR A 112 14.63 -2.91 5.90
CA THR A 112 15.89 -2.80 6.64
C THR A 112 15.71 -3.27 8.09
N ASP A 113 16.82 -3.48 8.81
CA ASP A 113 16.74 -3.79 10.25
C ASP A 113 16.03 -2.65 11.01
N ALA A 114 16.37 -1.39 10.72
CA ALA A 114 15.67 -0.24 11.30
C ALA A 114 14.16 -0.27 11.01
N SER A 115 13.73 -0.59 9.78
CA SER A 115 12.30 -0.71 9.45
C SER A 115 11.64 -1.78 10.34
N GLY A 116 12.22 -2.98 10.39
CA GLY A 116 11.65 -4.10 11.13
C GLY A 116 11.68 -3.92 12.65
N ILE A 117 12.71 -3.29 13.20
CA ILE A 117 12.79 -2.90 14.62
C ILE A 117 11.71 -1.88 14.97
N ASN A 118 11.53 -0.84 14.15
CA ASN A 118 10.50 0.18 14.40
C ASN A 118 9.09 -0.41 14.31
N ILE A 119 8.83 -1.29 13.35
CA ILE A 119 7.56 -2.02 13.27
C ILE A 119 7.36 -2.87 14.52
N ALA A 120 8.35 -3.70 14.89
CA ALA A 120 8.28 -4.56 16.07
C ALA A 120 8.08 -3.79 17.39
N SER A 121 8.48 -2.52 17.45
CA SER A 121 8.27 -1.67 18.63
C SER A 121 6.82 -1.24 18.86
N LEU A 122 5.94 -1.39 17.85
CA LEU A 122 4.52 -1.09 17.94
C LEU A 122 3.75 -2.24 18.62
N SER A 123 2.54 -1.96 19.12
CA SER A 123 1.63 -3.04 19.52
C SER A 123 1.16 -3.83 18.30
N VAL A 124 0.80 -5.11 18.48
CA VAL A 124 0.41 -6.02 17.39
C VAL A 124 -0.65 -5.43 16.45
N ASN A 125 -1.69 -4.77 16.99
CA ASN A 125 -2.72 -4.16 16.15
C ASN A 125 -2.21 -2.93 15.38
N ALA A 126 -1.28 -2.16 15.96
CA ALA A 126 -0.67 -1.04 15.26
C ALA A 126 0.30 -1.51 14.16
N GLN A 127 0.99 -2.64 14.37
CA GLN A 127 1.78 -3.31 13.34
C GLN A 127 0.88 -3.72 12.16
N ASP A 128 -0.23 -4.40 12.44
CA ASP A 128 -1.18 -4.81 11.41
C ASP A 128 -1.76 -3.62 10.64
N ASN A 129 -2.17 -2.54 11.33
CA ASN A 129 -2.63 -1.32 10.65
C ASN A 129 -1.54 -0.74 9.72
N LEU A 130 -0.30 -0.65 10.18
CA LEU A 130 0.82 -0.16 9.36
C LEU A 130 1.08 -1.04 8.13
N LEU A 131 1.09 -2.37 8.30
CA LEU A 131 1.31 -3.30 7.20
C LEU A 131 0.14 -3.26 6.20
N LYS A 132 -1.11 -3.13 6.67
CA LYS A 132 -2.28 -2.93 5.81
C LYS A 132 -2.18 -1.64 5.01
N SER A 133 -1.72 -0.55 5.61
CA SER A 133 -1.54 0.71 4.88
C SER A 133 -0.59 0.57 3.69
N TYR A 134 0.45 -0.27 3.79
CA TYR A 134 1.37 -0.52 2.69
C TYR A 134 0.90 -1.59 1.72
N PHE A 135 0.45 -2.76 2.19
CA PHE A 135 0.30 -3.96 1.34
C PHE A 135 -1.15 -4.35 1.06
N ALA A 136 -2.11 -3.97 1.90
CA ALA A 136 -3.48 -4.42 1.71
C ALA A 136 -4.19 -3.64 0.57
N PRO A 137 -5.25 -4.21 -0.04
CA PRO A 137 -6.11 -3.50 -1.00
C PRO A 137 -6.83 -2.26 -0.44
N THR A 138 -6.91 -2.14 0.88
CA THR A 138 -7.40 -0.95 1.60
C THR A 138 -6.30 0.05 1.90
N GLY A 139 -5.06 -0.20 1.45
CA GLY A 139 -3.89 0.65 1.56
C GLY A 139 -3.40 1.09 0.19
N ILE A 140 -2.08 1.22 0.01
CA ILE A 140 -1.45 1.65 -1.26
C ILE A 140 -0.91 0.50 -2.13
N GLU A 141 -1.18 -0.75 -1.73
CA GLU A 141 -0.89 -1.96 -2.52
C GLU A 141 0.55 -2.04 -3.04
N TYR A 142 1.53 -1.91 -2.14
CA TYR A 142 2.93 -2.23 -2.44
C TYR A 142 3.04 -3.66 -2.97
N THR A 143 3.84 -3.82 -4.02
CA THR A 143 4.08 -5.09 -4.72
C THR A 143 5.56 -5.48 -4.76
N PHE A 144 6.41 -4.67 -4.11
CA PHE A 144 7.83 -4.94 -3.97
C PHE A 144 8.34 -4.62 -2.56
N ILE A 145 9.22 -5.48 -2.07
CA ILE A 145 10.09 -5.20 -0.93
C ILE A 145 11.55 -5.44 -1.33
N ARG A 146 12.40 -4.44 -1.10
CA ARG A 146 13.85 -4.59 -1.14
C ARG A 146 14.35 -5.07 0.23
N VAL A 147 15.07 -6.18 0.27
CA VAL A 147 15.67 -6.73 1.49
C VAL A 147 17.20 -6.62 1.40
N PRO A 148 17.88 -5.89 2.31
CA PRO A 148 19.34 -5.93 2.40
C PRO A 148 19.85 -7.35 2.70
N ILE A 149 20.98 -7.72 2.12
CA ILE A 149 21.69 -8.97 2.47
C ILE A 149 22.60 -8.63 3.64
N ALA A 150 22.34 -9.22 4.81
CA ALA A 150 22.97 -8.87 6.08
C ALA A 150 22.78 -7.39 6.47
N GLY A 151 23.77 -6.79 7.11
CA GLY A 151 23.71 -5.43 7.66
C GLY A 151 23.81 -4.33 6.60
N SER A 152 23.33 -3.15 6.98
CA SER A 152 23.42 -1.91 6.21
C SER A 152 23.72 -0.73 7.14
N ASP A 153 23.83 0.48 6.61
CA ASP A 153 23.87 1.72 7.40
C ASP A 153 22.58 1.96 8.22
N PHE A 154 21.48 1.29 7.87
CA PHE A 154 20.23 1.23 8.63
C PHE A 154 20.16 0.00 9.57
N SER A 155 21.32 -0.52 9.99
CA SER A 155 21.46 -1.56 11.00
C SER A 155 22.07 -1.00 12.28
N THR A 156 21.81 -1.65 13.42
CA THR A 156 22.34 -1.21 14.73
C THR A 156 23.80 -1.63 14.96
N ARG A 157 24.32 -2.51 14.11
CA ARG A 157 25.70 -2.99 14.10
C ARG A 157 26.11 -3.38 12.69
N GLU A 158 27.41 -3.44 12.45
CA GLU A 158 27.98 -4.04 11.25
C GLU A 158 27.97 -5.56 11.40
N TYR A 159 27.57 -6.26 10.33
CA TYR A 159 27.61 -7.72 10.26
C TYR A 159 27.45 -8.21 8.82
N SER A 160 27.98 -9.40 8.55
CA SER A 160 27.66 -10.19 7.38
C SER A 160 27.05 -11.54 7.79
N TYR A 161 26.75 -12.40 6.81
CA TYR A 161 26.32 -13.77 7.11
C TYR A 161 27.49 -14.73 7.35
N ASP A 162 28.73 -14.29 7.13
CA ASP A 162 29.93 -15.09 7.34
C ASP A 162 31.12 -14.22 7.75
N ASP A 163 31.14 -13.83 9.03
CA ASP A 163 32.17 -12.96 9.60
C ASP A 163 33.42 -13.73 10.07
N VAL A 164 33.53 -15.04 9.78
CA VAL A 164 34.70 -15.85 10.14
C VAL A 164 35.80 -15.69 9.09
N ASN A 165 36.89 -15.02 9.49
CA ASN A 165 38.02 -14.77 8.58
C ASN A 165 38.61 -16.08 8.02
N GLY A 166 38.70 -16.16 6.68
CA GLY A 166 39.25 -17.31 5.97
C GLY A 166 38.26 -18.43 5.64
N ASP A 167 36.96 -18.27 5.94
CA ASP A 167 35.95 -19.29 5.63
C ASP A 167 35.50 -19.26 4.16
N ILE A 168 36.40 -19.62 3.25
CA ILE A 168 36.12 -19.72 1.81
C ILE A 168 35.03 -20.78 1.54
N SER A 169 34.89 -21.76 2.43
CA SER A 169 33.93 -22.86 2.34
C SER A 169 32.52 -22.51 2.83
N LEU A 170 32.30 -21.34 3.44
CA LEU A 170 31.02 -20.90 4.03
C LEU A 170 30.49 -21.87 5.11
N VAL A 171 31.37 -22.51 5.89
CA VAL A 171 30.98 -23.46 6.95
C VAL A 171 30.25 -22.75 8.09
N HIS A 172 30.55 -21.47 8.32
CA HIS A 172 29.94 -20.64 9.36
C HIS A 172 28.87 -19.69 8.81
N PHE A 173 28.52 -19.81 7.52
CA PHE A 173 27.45 -19.01 6.94
C PHE A 173 26.14 -19.23 7.69
N GLY A 174 25.52 -18.15 8.15
CA GLY A 174 24.26 -18.17 8.85
C GLY A 174 23.53 -16.84 8.76
N LEU A 175 22.20 -16.90 8.67
CA LEU A 175 21.39 -15.70 8.83
C LEU A 175 21.53 -15.17 10.26
N ALA A 176 21.44 -13.86 10.42
CA ALA A 176 21.55 -13.22 11.72
C ALA A 176 20.18 -13.14 12.40
N GLU A 177 20.18 -12.82 13.70
CA GLU A 177 18.95 -12.68 14.49
C GLU A 177 18.00 -11.65 13.86
N GLU A 178 18.55 -10.58 13.30
CA GLU A 178 17.80 -9.53 12.61
C GLU A 178 16.97 -10.06 11.43
N ASP A 179 17.46 -11.08 10.70
CA ASP A 179 16.71 -11.71 9.62
C ASP A 179 15.49 -12.45 10.14
N TYR A 180 15.65 -13.22 11.21
CA TYR A 180 14.59 -14.06 11.77
C TYR A 180 13.52 -13.24 12.52
N GLN A 181 13.95 -12.24 13.29
CA GLN A 181 13.07 -11.44 14.13
C GLN A 181 12.39 -10.32 13.35
N TYR A 182 13.10 -9.69 12.43
CA TYR A 182 12.65 -8.43 11.83
C TYR A 182 12.37 -8.54 10.34
N LYS A 183 13.20 -9.20 9.53
CA LYS A 183 13.01 -9.13 8.07
C LYS A 183 12.02 -10.18 7.55
N VAL A 184 12.20 -11.44 7.94
CA VAL A 184 11.42 -12.56 7.41
C VAL A 184 9.94 -12.48 7.81
N GLN A 185 9.63 -12.07 9.05
CA GLN A 185 8.25 -12.03 9.53
C GLN A 185 7.38 -11.06 8.73
N TRP A 186 7.91 -9.89 8.39
CA TRP A 186 7.14 -8.85 7.70
C TRP A 186 7.03 -9.07 6.20
N CYS A 187 8.03 -9.71 5.58
CA CYS A 187 7.94 -10.11 4.17
C CYS A 187 6.86 -11.18 3.93
N LYS A 188 6.51 -11.99 4.94
CA LYS A 188 5.38 -12.94 4.83
C LYS A 188 4.02 -12.24 4.70
N TYR A 189 3.90 -10.97 5.10
CA TYR A 189 2.65 -10.23 4.96
C TYR A 189 2.35 -9.97 3.49
N GLU A 190 3.35 -9.52 2.71
CA GLU A 190 3.25 -9.30 1.26
C GLU A 190 2.84 -10.57 0.50
N ILE A 191 3.33 -11.74 0.92
CA ILE A 191 3.07 -13.01 0.21
C ILE A 191 1.63 -13.53 0.44
N ASN A 192 0.99 -13.16 1.55
CA ASN A 192 -0.30 -13.73 1.97
C ASN A 192 -1.51 -12.81 1.73
N THR A 193 -1.28 -11.59 1.27
CA THR A 193 -2.31 -10.63 0.82
C THR A 193 -2.46 -10.66 -0.69
#